data_AF-A0A942SQC4-F1
#
_entry.id   AF-A0A942SQC4-F1
#
_cell.length_a   1.000
_cell.length_b   1.000
_cell.length_c   1.000
_cell.angle_alpha   90.00
_cell.angle_beta   90.00
_cell.angle_gamma   90.00
#
_symmetry.space_group_name_H-M   'P 1'
#
loop_
_entity.id
_entity.type
_entity.pdbx_description
1 polymer ?
#
loop_
_entity_poly.entity_id
_entity_poly.type
_entity_poly.pdbx_seq_one_letter_code
_entity_poly.pdbx_strand_id
1 'polypeptide(L)'
;MKINNYGTSGINPYKQQMNKINQMKNINKPNDKVEISTTAKEMQQVSSIEKERQAKVEQLKIQVENGQYKVDSKAIANGIAKFYLGK
;
A
#
# COMPACT_ATOMS: atom_id res chain seq x y z
N MET A 1 34.67 -61.98 4.23
CA MET A 1 34.36 -60.56 3.93
C MET A 1 32.85 -60.38 3.99
N LYS A 2 32.34 -59.40 4.73
CA LYS A 2 30.90 -59.07 4.77
C LYS A 2 30.58 -58.08 3.66
N ILE A 3 29.70 -58.45 2.74
CA ILE A 3 29.27 -57.61 1.62
C ILE A 3 27.98 -56.91 2.05
N ASN A 4 28.05 -55.59 2.27
CA ASN A 4 26.87 -54.77 2.52
C ASN A 4 26.27 -54.37 1.18
N ASN A 5 25.13 -54.97 0.84
CA ASN A 5 24.38 -54.59 -0.36
C ASN A 5 23.66 -53.27 -0.09
N TYR A 6 24.28 -52.15 -0.46
CA TYR A 6 23.59 -50.87 -0.53
C TYR A 6 22.59 -50.98 -1.69
N GLY A 7 21.35 -51.33 -1.36
CA GLY A 7 20.26 -51.36 -2.32
C GLY A 7 20.15 -50.03 -3.05
N THR A 8 19.64 -50.07 -4.28
CA THR A 8 19.46 -48.92 -5.18
C THR A 8 18.98 -47.72 -4.39
N SER A 9 19.81 -46.68 -4.25
CA SER A 9 19.41 -45.40 -3.65
C SER A 9 18.05 -45.03 -4.22
N GLY A 10 17.05 -44.80 -3.36
CA GLY A 10 15.62 -44.63 -3.67
C GLY A 10 15.25 -43.42 -4.53
N ILE A 11 16.16 -43.03 -5.42
CA ILE A 11 16.10 -41.98 -6.41
C ILE A 11 15.31 -42.56 -7.59
N ASN A 12 14.00 -42.60 -7.43
CA ASN A 12 13.11 -42.95 -8.53
C ASN A 12 12.98 -41.74 -9.46
N PRO A 13 13.53 -41.77 -10.70
CA PRO A 13 13.58 -40.62 -11.60
C PRO A 13 12.18 -40.09 -11.96
N TYR A 14 11.16 -40.95 -11.96
CA TYR A 14 9.78 -40.55 -12.20
C TYR A 14 9.19 -39.70 -11.07
N LYS A 15 9.60 -39.94 -9.81
CA LYS A 15 9.14 -39.12 -8.67
C LYS A 15 9.68 -37.69 -8.74
N GLN A 16 10.90 -37.51 -9.25
CA GLN A 16 11.48 -36.18 -9.43
C GLN A 16 10.72 -35.37 -10.49
N GLN A 17 10.31 -36.02 -11.59
CA GLN A 17 9.52 -35.36 -12.63
C GLN A 17 8.14 -34.94 -12.12
N MET A 18 7.46 -35.78 -11.33
CA MET A 18 6.20 -35.39 -10.69
C MET A 18 6.36 -34.23 -9.71
N ASN A 19 7.44 -34.20 -8.91
CA ASN A 19 7.73 -33.08 -8.00
C ASN A 19 7.97 -31.77 -8.76
N LYS A 20 8.65 -31.81 -9.90
CA LYS A 20 8.90 -30.63 -10.76
C LYS A 20 7.60 -30.09 -11.36
N ILE A 21 6.70 -30.98 -11.80
CA ILE A 21 5.37 -30.61 -12.31
C ILE A 21 4.49 -30.00 -11.20
N ASN A 22 4.54 -30.57 -9.98
CA ASN A 22 3.82 -30.03 -8.82
C ASN A 22 4.34 -28.65 -8.36
N GLN A 23 5.65 -28.41 -8.44
CA GLN A 23 6.22 -27.08 -8.18
C GLN A 23 5.80 -26.04 -9.22
N MET A 24 5.76 -26.41 -10.52
CA MET A 24 5.25 -25.53 -11.58
C MET A 24 3.77 -25.18 -11.40
N LYS A 25 2.94 -26.12 -10.91
CA LYS A 25 1.53 -25.86 -10.57
C LYS A 25 1.33 -24.85 -9.43
N ASN A 26 2.29 -24.75 -8.50
CA ASN A 26 2.20 -23.80 -7.39
C ASN A 26 2.64 -22.37 -7.77
N ILE A 27 3.45 -22.20 -8.82
CA ILE A 27 3.86 -20.89 -9.36
C ILE A 27 2.70 -20.20 -10.08
N ASN A 28 1.78 -20.99 -10.66
CA ASN A 28 0.58 -20.50 -11.35
C ASN A 28 -0.65 -20.38 -10.44
N LYS A 29 -0.50 -20.46 -9.12
CA LYS A 29 -1.59 -20.11 -8.22
C LYS A 29 -1.77 -18.58 -8.26
N PRO A 30 -2.95 -18.06 -8.62
CA PRO A 30 -3.20 -16.63 -8.54
C PRO A 30 -3.05 -16.22 -7.08
N ASN A 31 -2.03 -15.43 -6.78
CA ASN A 31 -1.98 -14.70 -5.52
C ASN A 31 -2.98 -13.56 -5.63
N ASP A 32 -3.88 -13.44 -4.67
CA ASP A 32 -4.75 -12.27 -4.56
C ASP A 32 -3.87 -11.03 -4.38
N LYS A 33 -3.78 -10.21 -5.43
CA LYS A 33 -3.06 -8.94 -5.43
C LYS A 33 -4.09 -7.82 -5.43
N VAL A 34 -3.98 -6.92 -4.46
CA VAL A 34 -4.74 -5.67 -4.44
C VAL A 34 -3.84 -4.58 -5.04
N GLU A 35 -4.11 -4.16 -6.26
CA GLU A 35 -3.39 -3.06 -6.93
C GLU A 35 -4.20 -1.77 -6.86
N ILE A 36 -3.55 -0.66 -6.52
CA ILE A 36 -4.14 0.67 -6.63
C ILE A 36 -4.36 0.97 -8.12
N SER A 37 -5.59 1.35 -8.50
CA SER A 37 -5.93 1.63 -9.90
C SER A 37 -5.04 2.72 -10.49
N THR A 38 -4.80 2.66 -11.79
CA THR A 38 -4.04 3.69 -12.52
C THR A 38 -4.65 5.07 -12.32
N THR A 39 -5.98 5.15 -12.35
CA THR A 39 -6.75 6.38 -12.08
C THR A 39 -6.51 6.92 -10.66
N ALA A 40 -6.45 6.07 -9.64
CA ALA A 40 -6.20 6.50 -8.27
C ALA A 40 -4.75 7.00 -8.08
N LYS A 41 -3.77 6.41 -8.79
CA LYS A 41 -2.39 6.91 -8.81
C LYS A 41 -2.29 8.29 -9.44
N GLU A 42 -3.01 8.53 -10.52
CA GLU A 42 -3.07 9.85 -11.17
C GLU A 42 -3.73 10.89 -10.26
N MET A 43 -4.83 10.54 -9.58
CA MET A 43 -5.48 11.42 -8.59
C MET A 43 -4.59 11.74 -7.38
N GLN A 44 -3.66 10.87 -7.02
CA GLN A 44 -2.69 11.13 -5.95
C GLN A 44 -1.62 12.16 -6.35
N GLN A 45 -1.39 12.38 -7.65
CA GLN A 45 -0.35 13.29 -8.17
C GLN A 45 -0.72 14.78 -8.16
N VAL A 46 -1.80 15.19 -7.48
CA VAL A 46 -2.22 16.61 -7.36
C VAL A 46 -1.19 17.39 -6.52
N SER A 47 -0.07 17.72 -7.16
CA SER A 47 1.12 18.37 -6.61
C SER A 47 1.04 19.90 -6.67
N SER A 48 0.17 20.46 -7.52
CA SER A 48 0.07 21.92 -7.69
C SER A 48 -0.51 22.62 -6.46
N ILE A 49 -1.40 21.97 -5.71
CA ILE A 49 -2.05 22.52 -4.51
C ILE A 49 -1.06 22.65 -3.34
N GLU A 50 0.07 21.95 -3.38
CA GLU A 50 0.98 21.86 -2.24
C GLU A 50 1.64 23.20 -1.89
N LYS A 51 2.02 24.01 -2.90
CA LYS A 51 2.67 25.31 -2.66
C LYS A 51 1.72 26.32 -2.03
N GLU A 52 0.50 26.43 -2.54
CA GLU A 52 -0.53 27.32 -1.96
C GLU A 52 -0.89 26.89 -0.55
N ARG A 53 -0.97 25.58 -0.30
CA ARG A 53 -1.20 25.03 1.04
C ARG A 53 -0.04 25.36 1.99
N GLN A 54 1.20 25.25 1.54
CA GLN A 54 2.38 25.59 2.34
C GLN A 54 2.35 27.07 2.77
N ALA A 55 2.13 27.99 1.81
CA ALA A 55 2.03 29.41 2.10
C ALA A 55 0.92 29.74 3.12
N LYS A 56 -0.25 29.11 2.98
CA LYS A 56 -1.36 29.26 3.93
C LYS A 56 -0.99 28.76 5.33
N VAL A 57 -0.29 27.63 5.43
CA VAL A 57 0.15 27.07 6.71
C VAL A 57 1.16 27.99 7.40
N GLU A 58 2.12 28.54 6.65
CA GLU A 58 3.11 29.48 7.20
C GLU A 58 2.44 30.75 7.75
N GLN A 59 1.48 31.32 7.01
CA GLN A 59 0.72 32.48 7.49
C GLN A 59 -0.04 32.18 8.80
N LEU A 60 -0.67 31.01 8.88
CA LEU A 60 -1.39 30.60 10.09
C LEU A 60 -0.44 30.40 11.28
N LYS A 61 0.74 29.81 11.07
CA LYS A 61 1.75 29.67 12.12
C LYS A 61 2.14 31.01 12.71
N ILE A 62 2.45 31.99 11.87
CA ILE A 62 2.80 33.36 12.31
C ILE A 62 1.66 33.98 13.13
N GLN A 63 0.40 33.82 12.70
CA GLN A 63 -0.75 34.34 13.45
C GLN A 63 -0.90 33.68 14.82
N VAL A 64 -0.66 32.38 14.92
CA VAL A 64 -0.73 31.63 16.19
C VAL A 64 0.40 32.04 17.12
N GLU A 65 1.65 32.11 16.63
CA GLU A 65 2.82 32.51 17.42
C GLU A 65 2.69 33.92 17.98
N ASN A 66 2.16 34.85 17.18
CA ASN A 66 1.91 36.23 17.61
C ASN A 66 0.64 36.41 18.45
N GLY A 67 -0.10 35.34 18.74
CA GLY A 67 -1.35 35.37 19.52
C GLY A 67 -2.52 36.08 18.81
N GLN A 68 -2.41 36.34 17.51
CA GLN A 68 -3.43 37.03 16.71
C GLN A 68 -4.43 36.07 16.05
N TYR A 69 -4.22 34.76 16.19
CA TYR A 69 -5.14 33.77 15.63
C TYR A 69 -6.46 33.75 16.40
N LYS A 70 -7.54 34.14 15.73
CA LYS A 70 -8.90 34.12 16.28
C LYS A 70 -9.64 32.88 15.82
N VAL A 71 -10.09 32.08 16.78
CA VAL A 71 -10.95 30.93 16.51
C VAL A 71 -12.33 31.41 16.08
N ASP A 72 -12.74 31.06 14.87
CA ASP A 72 -14.09 31.31 14.35
C ASP A 72 -14.94 30.05 14.45
N SER A 73 -15.86 30.03 15.40
CA SER A 73 -16.79 28.93 15.63
C SER A 73 -17.72 28.66 14.45
N LYS A 74 -18.10 29.71 13.69
CA LYS A 74 -18.93 29.57 12.49
C LYS A 74 -18.15 28.90 11.36
N ALA A 75 -16.89 29.29 11.17
CA ALA A 75 -16.02 28.65 10.19
C ALA A 75 -15.78 27.17 10.52
N ILE A 76 -15.62 26.83 11.80
CA ILE A 76 -15.49 25.43 12.26
C ILE A 76 -16.75 24.63 11.94
N ALA A 77 -17.92 25.15 12.33
CA ALA A 77 -19.19 24.48 12.06
C ALA A 77 -19.41 24.26 10.57
N ASN A 78 -19.11 25.26 9.74
CA ASN A 78 -19.16 25.16 8.28
C ASN A 78 -18.18 24.11 7.75
N GLY A 79 -16.96 24.04 8.29
CA GLY A 79 -15.96 23.04 7.88
C GLY A 79 -16.41 21.62 8.16
N ILE A 80 -16.97 21.37 9.34
CA ILE A 80 -17.53 20.07 9.73
C ILE A 80 -18.73 19.74 8.84
N ALA A 81 -19.65 20.69 8.66
CA ALA A 81 -20.84 20.49 7.84
C ALA A 81 -20.49 20.15 6.39
N LYS A 82 -19.55 20.90 5.80
CA LYS A 82 -19.08 20.67 4.44
C LYS A 82 -18.41 19.32 4.27
N PHE A 83 -17.60 18.90 5.23
CA PHE A 83 -16.87 17.62 5.15
C PHE A 83 -17.80 16.41 5.29
N TYR A 84 -18.72 16.42 6.25
CA TYR A 84 -19.56 15.26 6.54
C TYR A 84 -20.91 15.26 5.83
N LEU A 85 -21.51 16.43 5.62
CA LEU A 85 -22.84 16.55 5.02
C LEU A 85 -22.80 16.96 3.54
N GLY A 86 -21.63 17.35 3.01
CA GLY A 86 -21.47 17.75 1.61
C GLY A 86 -22.26 19.00 1.20
N LYS A 87 -22.68 19.82 2.17
CA LYS A 87 -23.43 21.07 1.98
C LYS A 87 -22.56 22.29 2.23
#